data_AF-A0A8C8TT21-F1
#
_entry.id   AF-A0A8C8TT21-F1
#
_cell.length_a   1.000
_cell.length_b   1.000
_cell.length_c   1.000
_cell.angle_alpha   90.00
_cell.angle_beta   90.00
_cell.angle_gamma   90.00
#
_symmetry.space_group_name_H-M   'P 1'
#
loop_
_entity.id
_entity.type
_entity.pdbx_description
1 polymer ?
#
loop_
_entity_poly.entity_id
_entity_poly.type
_entity_poly.pdbx_seq_one_letter_code
_entity_poly.pdbx_strand_id
1 'polypeptide(L)'
;MAAGAAGRVELGFAEEAPAWRLRSEQFPSKVGGRPAWLGLSGLPGPGALACARCGRPLAFLLQVYAPLPGRDDAFHRSLFLFCCREPPCCAGLRVFRNQLPRKNEFYSYEPPSETGASDTGGSVCLQLKSGAHLCRVCGCLGPKTCSRCRQAHYCSKEHQTLDWRLGHKQACTESDHLNQTAPDHNFLFPEFEIVTEAEDEITPEAVEMEDYSEVTGSLGRILEEELDSMARHESKEDHIFQKFKSKIALEPEQAALPG
;
A
#
# COMPACT_ATOMS: atom_id res chain seq x y z
N MET A 1 32.72 0.47 19.45
CA MET A 1 31.80 -0.52 18.85
C MET A 1 30.39 -0.13 19.25
N ALA A 2 29.69 0.65 18.43
CA ALA A 2 28.31 1.04 18.70
C ALA A 2 27.41 -0.16 18.38
N ALA A 3 26.73 -0.70 19.39
CA ALA A 3 25.67 -1.66 19.18
C ALA A 3 24.59 -1.02 18.31
N GLY A 4 24.30 -1.62 17.15
CA GLY A 4 23.22 -1.16 16.30
C GLY A 4 21.91 -1.25 17.08
N ALA A 5 21.23 -0.11 17.24
CA ALA A 5 19.87 -0.10 17.75
C ALA A 5 19.02 -1.00 16.82
N ALA A 6 18.47 -2.08 17.35
CA ALA A 6 17.45 -2.83 16.66
C ALA A 6 16.33 -1.84 16.30
N GLY A 7 16.07 -1.65 15.01
CA GLY A 7 15.04 -0.72 14.57
C GLY A 7 13.72 -1.11 15.19
N ARG A 8 13.05 -0.16 15.84
CA ARG A 8 11.67 -0.33 16.30
C ARG A 8 10.82 -0.71 15.08
N VAL A 9 10.18 -1.86 15.13
CA VAL A 9 9.26 -2.31 14.08
C VAL A 9 7.89 -1.78 14.46
N GLU A 10 7.25 -1.07 13.54
CA GLU A 10 5.87 -0.62 13.68
C GLU A 10 5.00 -1.51 12.79
N LEU A 11 3.88 -1.99 13.34
CA LEU A 11 2.92 -2.81 12.59
C LEU A 11 1.82 -1.91 12.04
N GLY A 12 1.42 -2.19 10.80
CA GLY A 12 0.31 -1.51 10.13
C GLY A 12 -0.79 -2.49 9.75
N PHE A 13 -2.03 -2.18 10.11
CA PHE A 13 -3.22 -2.97 9.84
C PHE A 13 -4.02 -2.36 8.68
N ALA A 14 -4.58 -3.21 7.83
CA ALA A 14 -5.43 -2.77 6.72
C ALA A 14 -6.88 -2.68 7.20
N GLU A 15 -7.43 -1.48 7.21
CA GLU A 15 -8.79 -1.21 7.72
C GLU A 15 -9.65 -0.49 6.67
N GLU A 16 -10.97 -0.70 6.76
CA GLU A 16 -11.91 0.08 5.98
C GLU A 16 -11.92 1.53 6.45
N ALA A 17 -11.85 2.46 5.50
CA ALA A 17 -11.87 3.89 5.78
C ALA A 17 -12.82 4.60 4.81
N PRO A 18 -13.44 5.71 5.25
CA PRO A 18 -14.27 6.50 4.36
C PRO A 18 -13.42 7.09 3.23
N ALA A 19 -13.94 7.07 2.01
CA ALA A 19 -13.19 7.43 0.80
C ALA A 19 -12.51 8.81 0.83
N TRP A 20 -13.03 9.76 1.62
CA TRP A 20 -12.41 11.09 1.77
C TRP A 20 -11.06 11.04 2.49
N ARG A 21 -10.84 10.10 3.42
CA ARG A 21 -9.55 9.90 4.11
C ARG A 21 -8.47 9.38 3.16
N LEU A 22 -8.88 8.68 2.11
CA LEU A 22 -7.96 8.04 1.17
C LEU A 22 -7.60 8.91 -0.04
N ARG A 23 -7.91 10.21 0.02
CA ARG A 23 -7.60 11.22 -1.02
C ARG A 23 -6.21 11.82 -0.84
N SER A 24 -5.66 12.37 -1.92
CA SER A 24 -4.31 12.96 -1.94
C SER A 24 -4.08 14.05 -0.90
N GLU A 25 -5.11 14.84 -0.55
CA GLU A 25 -5.04 15.91 0.45
C GLU A 25 -4.83 15.41 1.87
N GLN A 26 -5.16 14.15 2.15
CA GLN A 26 -5.03 13.53 3.47
C GLN A 26 -3.70 12.78 3.64
N PHE A 27 -2.87 12.72 2.59
CA PHE A 27 -1.58 12.04 2.60
C PHE A 27 -1.61 10.60 3.16
N PRO A 28 -2.50 9.72 2.65
CA PRO A 28 -2.76 8.44 3.28
C PRO A 28 -1.61 7.45 3.09
N SER A 29 -1.45 6.58 4.08
CA SER A 29 -0.90 5.23 3.90
C SER A 29 -2.08 4.30 3.60
N LYS A 30 -2.06 3.58 2.47
CA LYS A 30 -3.21 2.79 2.01
C LYS A 30 -2.82 1.65 1.08
N VAL A 31 -3.66 0.63 1.04
CA VAL A 31 -3.62 -0.48 0.08
C VAL A 31 -4.66 -0.25 -1.01
N GLY A 32 -4.30 -0.60 -2.24
CA GLY A 32 -5.19 -0.70 -3.39
C GLY A 32 -5.94 0.57 -3.76
N GLY A 33 -7.02 0.37 -4.53
CA GLY A 33 -7.72 1.46 -5.20
C GLY A 33 -6.83 2.24 -6.16
N ARG A 34 -7.03 3.56 -6.23
CA ARG A 34 -6.20 4.45 -7.06
C ARG A 34 -5.11 5.11 -6.23
N PRO A 35 -3.94 5.42 -6.84
CA PRO A 35 -2.91 6.18 -6.14
C PRO A 35 -3.45 7.55 -5.71
N ALA A 36 -3.30 7.86 -4.43
CA ALA A 36 -3.45 9.20 -3.91
C ALA A 36 -2.12 9.94 -4.12
N TRP A 37 -1.92 10.45 -5.33
CA TRP A 37 -0.68 11.12 -5.74
C TRP A 37 -0.35 12.31 -4.84
N LEU A 38 0.86 12.31 -4.30
CA LEU A 38 1.40 13.41 -3.49
C LEU A 38 1.72 14.63 -4.38
N GLY A 39 2.68 14.49 -5.29
CA GLY A 39 2.96 15.49 -6.32
C GLY A 39 1.88 15.47 -7.39
N LEU A 40 1.28 16.62 -7.67
CA LEU A 40 0.24 16.71 -8.70
C LEU A 40 0.79 16.98 -10.10
N SER A 41 2.12 17.14 -10.25
CA SER A 41 2.80 17.29 -11.53
C SER A 41 3.92 16.24 -11.68
N GLY A 42 4.45 16.07 -12.90
CA GLY A 42 5.57 15.16 -13.15
C GLY A 42 5.28 13.67 -12.87
N LEU A 43 4.02 13.25 -12.97
CA LEU A 43 3.60 11.86 -12.74
C LEU A 43 4.36 10.88 -13.65
N PRO A 44 4.65 9.65 -13.19
CA PRO A 44 5.23 8.62 -14.04
C PRO A 44 4.37 8.37 -15.28
N GLY A 45 4.98 8.48 -16.46
CA GLY A 45 4.31 8.21 -17.72
C GLY A 45 3.99 6.72 -17.92
N PRO A 46 3.15 6.37 -18.92
CA PRO A 46 2.74 4.98 -19.15
C PRO A 46 3.90 4.00 -19.35
N GLY A 47 5.01 4.43 -19.98
CA GLY A 47 6.20 3.58 -20.14
C GLY A 47 6.87 3.25 -18.80
N ALA A 48 6.98 4.24 -17.91
CA ALA A 48 7.48 4.04 -16.55
C ALA A 48 6.51 3.19 -15.70
N LEU A 49 5.25 3.05 -16.07
CA LEU A 49 4.25 2.20 -15.39
C LEU A 49 3.85 0.97 -16.21
N ALA A 50 4.74 0.49 -17.09
CA ALA A 50 4.57 -0.76 -17.84
C ALA A 50 5.41 -1.89 -17.25
N CYS A 51 4.85 -3.09 -17.17
CA CYS A 51 5.57 -4.29 -16.77
C CYS A 51 6.76 -4.53 -17.70
N ALA A 52 7.96 -4.74 -17.14
CA ALA A 52 9.17 -5.00 -17.91
C ALA A 52 9.13 -6.33 -18.68
N ARG A 53 8.27 -7.28 -18.25
CA ARG A 53 8.14 -8.60 -18.89
C ARG A 53 7.09 -8.62 -20.00
N CYS A 54 5.85 -8.23 -19.68
CA CYS A 54 4.73 -8.33 -20.63
C CYS A 54 4.30 -7.00 -21.25
N GLY A 55 4.86 -5.87 -20.82
CA GLY A 55 4.53 -4.53 -21.32
C GLY A 55 3.17 -3.98 -20.89
N ARG A 56 2.34 -4.76 -20.17
CA ARG A 56 1.02 -4.32 -19.71
C ARG A 56 1.12 -3.28 -18.58
N PRO A 57 0.11 -2.40 -18.41
CA PRO A 57 0.06 -1.45 -17.30
C PRO A 57 0.17 -2.15 -15.95
N LEU A 58 0.95 -1.58 -15.04
CA LEU A 58 1.01 -2.02 -13.66
C LEU A 58 -0.22 -1.53 -12.88
N ALA A 59 -0.70 -2.36 -11.96
CA ALA A 59 -1.72 -1.99 -11.00
C ALA A 59 -1.07 -1.37 -9.77
N PHE A 60 -1.73 -0.36 -9.19
CA PHE A 60 -1.33 0.24 -7.92
C PHE A 60 -1.60 -0.75 -6.80
N LEU A 61 -0.56 -1.10 -6.03
CA LEU A 61 -0.67 -2.06 -4.95
C LEU A 61 -0.88 -1.37 -3.60
N LEU A 62 -0.02 -0.44 -3.24
CA LEU A 62 -0.12 0.31 -1.99
C LEU A 62 0.72 1.59 -2.05
N GLN A 63 0.45 2.51 -1.14
CA GLN A 63 1.31 3.66 -0.84
C GLN A 63 1.53 3.80 0.65
N VAL A 64 2.70 4.32 1.02
CA VAL A 64 3.04 4.66 2.41
C VAL A 64 3.47 6.10 2.48
N TYR A 65 2.82 6.88 3.33
CA TYR A 65 3.29 8.20 3.73
C TYR A 65 4.35 8.04 4.82
N ALA A 66 5.57 8.45 4.50
CA ALA A 66 6.77 8.22 5.30
C ALA A 66 7.65 9.48 5.29
N PRO A 67 7.21 10.57 5.95
CA PRO A 67 7.95 11.83 6.05
C PRO A 67 9.32 11.61 6.69
N LEU A 68 10.29 12.47 6.38
CA LEU A 68 11.63 12.41 6.96
C LEU A 68 11.89 13.67 7.80
N PRO A 69 11.79 13.58 9.14
CA PRO A 69 12.11 14.69 10.03
C PRO A 69 13.53 15.22 9.76
N GLY A 70 13.68 16.55 9.76
CA GLY A 70 14.95 17.22 9.52
C GLY A 70 15.38 17.32 8.05
N ARG A 71 14.53 16.88 7.10
CA ARG A 71 14.78 17.01 5.67
C ARG A 71 13.69 17.85 5.00
N ASP A 72 14.00 19.11 4.73
CA ASP A 72 13.03 20.10 4.24
C ASP A 72 12.39 19.74 2.90
N ASP A 73 13.13 19.12 1.97
CA ASP A 73 12.62 18.68 0.66
C ASP A 73 11.76 17.40 0.76
N ALA A 74 11.72 16.76 1.93
CA ALA A 74 11.00 15.52 2.19
C ALA A 74 10.05 15.63 3.38
N PHE A 75 9.58 16.85 3.68
CA PHE A 75 8.56 17.09 4.69
C PHE A 75 7.32 16.23 4.42
N HIS A 76 6.85 16.23 3.18
CA HIS A 76 5.93 15.21 2.69
C HIS A 76 6.72 14.23 1.85
N ARG A 77 6.59 12.93 2.14
CA ARG A 77 7.24 11.88 1.36
C ARG A 77 6.31 10.68 1.27
N SER A 78 6.06 10.23 0.06
CA SER A 78 5.28 9.02 -0.20
C SER A 78 6.04 8.04 -1.07
N LEU A 79 5.91 6.75 -0.75
CA LEU A 79 6.35 5.64 -1.58
C LEU A 79 5.13 5.00 -2.21
N PHE A 80 5.19 4.75 -3.52
CA PHE A 80 4.12 4.12 -4.28
C PHE A 80 4.62 2.82 -4.85
N LEU A 81 3.90 1.73 -4.61
CA LEU A 81 4.24 0.40 -5.08
C LEU A 81 3.24 -0.04 -6.15
N PHE A 82 3.77 -0.60 -7.23
CA PHE A 82 3.01 -1.10 -8.36
C PHE A 82 3.45 -2.50 -8.72
N CYS A 83 2.52 -3.34 -9.16
CA CYS A 83 2.80 -4.71 -9.58
C CYS A 83 2.04 -5.07 -10.86
N CYS A 84 2.52 -6.09 -11.57
CA CYS A 84 1.78 -6.66 -12.69
C CYS A 84 0.77 -7.68 -12.15
N ARG A 85 -0.46 -7.69 -12.68
CA ARG A 85 -1.49 -8.66 -12.26
C ARG A 85 -1.47 -9.97 -13.04
N GLU A 86 -0.64 -10.07 -14.08
CA GLU A 86 -0.57 -11.24 -14.94
C GLU A 86 0.50 -12.22 -14.43
N PRO A 87 0.17 -13.49 -14.14
CA PRO A 87 1.17 -14.52 -13.89
C PRO A 87 2.05 -14.78 -15.13
N PRO A 88 3.36 -15.05 -14.98
CA PRO A 88 4.13 -15.12 -13.73
C PRO A 88 4.75 -13.75 -13.32
N CYS A 89 4.26 -12.64 -13.86
CA CYS A 89 4.88 -11.31 -13.68
C CYS A 89 4.61 -10.68 -12.31
N CYS A 90 3.68 -11.25 -11.52
CA CYS A 90 3.23 -10.71 -10.23
C CYS A 90 4.33 -10.59 -9.16
N ALA A 91 5.44 -11.30 -9.29
CA ALA A 91 6.57 -11.23 -8.34
C ALA A 91 7.37 -9.90 -8.44
N GLY A 92 7.27 -9.18 -9.56
CA GLY A 92 8.03 -7.94 -9.77
C GLY A 92 7.30 -6.70 -9.28
N LEU A 93 7.90 -5.99 -8.32
CA LEU A 93 7.43 -4.68 -7.85
C LEU A 93 8.17 -3.53 -8.53
N ARG A 94 7.45 -2.43 -8.76
CA ARG A 94 8.02 -1.14 -9.13
C ARG A 94 7.68 -0.11 -8.06
N VAL A 95 8.70 0.57 -7.56
CA VAL A 95 8.57 1.54 -6.47
C VAL A 95 8.90 2.93 -7.00
N PHE A 96 8.02 3.88 -6.70
CA PHE A 96 8.25 5.30 -6.97
C PHE A 96 8.33 6.05 -5.65
N ARG A 97 9.24 7.01 -5.59
CA ARG A 97 9.34 7.96 -4.50
C ARG A 97 8.89 9.32 -4.99
N ASN A 98 8.03 9.96 -4.21
CA ASN A 98 7.71 11.36 -4.40
C ASN A 98 7.85 12.12 -3.08
N GLN A 99 8.36 13.35 -3.16
CA GLN A 99 8.72 14.16 -2.01
C GLN A 99 8.38 15.62 -2.31
N LEU A 100 7.86 16.32 -1.33
CA LEU A 100 7.54 17.74 -1.41
C LEU A 100 8.01 18.45 -0.13
N PRO A 101 8.47 19.70 -0.24
CA PRO A 101 8.67 20.55 0.92
C PRO A 101 7.33 20.96 1.55
N ARG A 102 7.38 21.42 2.81
CA ARG A 102 6.19 21.87 3.54
C ARG A 102 5.42 22.94 2.77
N LYS A 103 6.12 23.99 2.34
CA LYS A 103 5.56 25.01 1.46
C LYS A 103 5.71 24.56 0.01
N ASN A 104 4.60 24.21 -0.62
CA ASN A 104 4.56 23.77 -2.02
C ASN A 104 3.34 24.36 -2.76
N GLU A 105 3.24 24.11 -4.06
CA GLU A 105 2.21 24.68 -4.93
C GLU A 105 0.88 23.89 -4.95
N PHE A 106 0.85 22.69 -4.36
CA PHE A 106 -0.28 21.75 -4.48
C PHE A 106 -1.23 21.76 -3.27
N TYR A 107 -0.67 22.00 -2.08
CA TYR A 107 -1.37 21.90 -0.80
C TYR A 107 -1.23 23.18 0.02
N SER A 108 -2.24 23.41 0.87
CA SER A 108 -2.19 24.46 1.88
C SER A 108 -1.06 24.23 2.88
N TYR A 109 -0.54 25.32 3.44
CA TYR A 109 0.38 25.23 4.57
C TYR A 109 -0.31 24.68 5.83
N GLU A 110 -1.60 24.95 5.99
CA GLU A 110 -2.42 24.43 7.09
C GLU A 110 -3.08 23.09 6.71
N PRO A 111 -3.21 22.14 7.66
CA PRO A 111 -3.85 20.86 7.40
C PRO A 111 -5.34 21.04 7.02
N PRO A 112 -5.89 20.15 6.18
CA PRO A 112 -7.32 20.14 5.90
C PRO A 112 -8.12 19.79 7.16
N SER A 113 -9.38 20.24 7.23
CA SER A 113 -10.28 19.88 8.34
C SER A 113 -10.62 18.40 8.33
N GLU A 114 -10.62 17.77 9.51
CA GLU A 114 -11.01 16.36 9.68
C GLU A 114 -12.52 16.12 9.52
N THR A 115 -13.32 17.17 9.67
CA THR A 115 -14.73 17.15 9.30
C THR A 115 -14.83 17.16 7.79
N GLY A 116 -15.16 15.99 7.21
CA GLY A 116 -15.36 15.80 5.78
C GLY A 116 -16.16 16.95 5.20
N ALA A 117 -15.49 17.82 4.44
CA ALA A 117 -16.15 18.90 3.72
C ALA A 117 -17.29 18.28 2.93
N SER A 118 -18.51 18.76 3.22
CA SER A 118 -19.81 18.38 2.66
C SER A 118 -19.71 17.32 1.56
N ASP A 119 -20.29 16.16 1.83
CA ASP A 119 -20.46 14.98 0.98
C ASP A 119 -21.01 15.33 -0.43
N THR A 120 -20.22 16.03 -1.24
CA THR A 120 -20.40 16.15 -2.68
C THR A 120 -20.01 14.78 -3.21
N GLY A 121 -21.01 13.91 -3.18
CA GLY A 121 -20.85 12.47 -3.22
C GLY A 121 -19.99 11.97 -4.36
N GLY A 122 -19.22 10.92 -4.05
CA GLY A 122 -18.76 9.85 -4.96
C GLY A 122 -18.03 10.19 -6.26
N SER A 123 -17.94 11.45 -6.68
CA SER A 123 -17.40 11.80 -8.00
C SER A 123 -15.89 11.80 -7.93
N VAL A 124 -15.30 10.78 -8.57
CA VAL A 124 -13.85 10.63 -8.65
C VAL A 124 -13.30 11.70 -9.59
N CYS A 125 -12.65 12.72 -9.03
CA CYS A 125 -12.00 13.74 -9.84
C CYS A 125 -10.82 13.13 -10.63
N LEU A 126 -11.00 13.02 -11.94
CA LEU A 126 -10.03 12.42 -12.86
C LEU A 126 -9.09 13.45 -13.50
N GLN A 127 -9.06 14.66 -12.96
CA GLN A 127 -8.14 15.70 -13.36
C GLN A 127 -7.49 16.30 -12.11
N LEU A 128 -6.17 16.36 -12.10
CA LEU A 128 -5.43 16.97 -11.01
C LEU A 128 -5.47 18.50 -11.11
N LYS A 129 -5.17 19.19 -10.01
CA LYS A 129 -5.05 20.66 -9.97
C LYS A 129 -4.01 21.22 -10.95
N SER A 130 -3.03 20.41 -11.34
CA SER A 130 -2.04 20.73 -12.37
C SER A 130 -2.60 20.71 -13.81
N GLY A 131 -3.85 20.27 -13.99
CA GLY A 131 -4.47 20.01 -15.29
C GLY A 131 -4.21 18.62 -15.86
N ALA A 132 -3.35 17.81 -15.22
CA ALA A 132 -3.07 16.44 -15.68
C ALA A 132 -4.30 15.54 -15.59
N HIS A 133 -4.65 14.88 -16.69
CA HIS A 133 -5.75 13.93 -16.75
C HIS A 133 -5.31 12.53 -16.34
N LEU A 134 -6.13 11.88 -15.52
CA LEU A 134 -5.90 10.55 -14.99
C LEU A 134 -6.67 9.50 -15.79
N CYS A 135 -6.11 8.30 -15.82
CA CYS A 135 -6.72 7.14 -16.44
C CYS A 135 -8.00 6.75 -15.71
N ARG A 136 -9.10 6.67 -16.46
CA ARG A 136 -10.42 6.21 -15.98
C ARG A 136 -10.46 4.81 -15.36
N VAL A 137 -9.43 4.00 -15.59
CA VAL A 137 -9.31 2.65 -15.01
C VAL A 137 -8.44 2.72 -13.77
N CYS A 138 -7.15 3.05 -13.93
CA CYS A 138 -6.15 2.88 -12.88
C CYS A 138 -5.75 4.15 -12.09
N GLY A 139 -6.24 5.33 -12.45
CA GLY A 139 -5.86 6.59 -11.77
C GLY A 139 -4.42 7.07 -12.03
N CYS A 140 -3.65 6.39 -12.89
CA CYS A 140 -2.31 6.87 -13.32
C CYS A 140 -2.44 7.91 -14.44
N LEU A 141 -1.35 8.55 -14.85
CA LEU A 141 -1.35 9.54 -15.93
C LEU A 141 -1.98 8.98 -17.23
N GLY A 142 -3.00 9.66 -17.75
CA GLY A 142 -3.79 9.26 -18.91
C GLY A 142 -3.59 10.16 -20.12
N PRO A 143 -2.46 10.08 -20.85
CA PRO A 143 -2.19 10.98 -21.97
C PRO A 143 -3.04 10.68 -23.22
N LYS A 144 -3.69 9.51 -23.29
CA LYS A 144 -4.55 9.15 -24.42
C LYS A 144 -5.99 9.55 -24.12
N THR A 145 -6.65 10.19 -25.07
CA THR A 145 -8.05 10.60 -24.93
C THR A 145 -8.94 9.77 -25.85
N CYS A 146 -10.16 9.46 -25.41
CA CYS A 146 -11.17 8.86 -26.27
C CYS A 146 -11.43 9.77 -27.47
N SER A 147 -11.23 9.25 -28.69
CA SER A 147 -11.39 10.03 -29.93
C SER A 147 -12.83 10.48 -30.17
N ARG A 148 -13.82 9.79 -29.58
CA ARG A 148 -15.24 10.07 -29.76
C ARG A 148 -15.74 11.18 -28.84
N CYS A 149 -15.64 11.02 -27.51
CA CYS A 149 -16.13 12.03 -26.57
C CYS A 149 -15.09 13.09 -26.18
N ARG A 150 -13.80 12.83 -26.39
CA ARG A 150 -12.66 13.69 -25.98
C ARG A 150 -12.57 14.02 -24.48
N GLN A 151 -13.32 13.31 -23.64
CA GLN A 151 -13.39 13.56 -22.19
C GLN A 151 -12.83 12.41 -21.35
N ALA A 152 -12.84 11.18 -21.89
CA ALA A 152 -12.31 10.01 -21.21
C ALA A 152 -10.81 9.86 -21.50
N HIS A 153 -10.00 9.68 -20.45
CA HIS A 153 -8.55 9.59 -20.54
C HIS A 153 -8.02 8.21 -20.09
N TYR A 154 -6.94 7.75 -20.72
CA TYR A 154 -6.37 6.42 -20.55
C TYR A 154 -4.84 6.41 -20.62
N CYS A 155 -4.21 5.56 -19.81
CA CYS A 155 -2.75 5.36 -19.88
C CYS A 155 -2.36 4.49 -21.09
N SER A 156 -3.22 3.55 -21.49
CA SER A 156 -2.95 2.56 -22.53
C SER A 156 -4.19 2.25 -23.38
N LYS A 157 -3.97 1.65 -24.55
CA LYS A 157 -5.05 1.09 -25.40
C LYS A 157 -5.78 -0.05 -24.68
N GLU A 158 -5.07 -0.80 -23.84
CA GLU A 158 -5.62 -1.88 -23.05
C GLU A 158 -6.67 -1.38 -22.06
N HIS A 159 -6.36 -0.35 -21.25
CA HIS A 159 -7.32 0.25 -20.33
C HIS A 159 -8.49 0.94 -21.06
N GLN A 160 -8.24 1.56 -22.21
CA GLN A 160 -9.32 2.09 -23.03
C GLN A 160 -10.27 0.98 -23.50
N THR A 161 -9.73 -0.15 -23.96
CA THR A 161 -10.53 -1.27 -24.45
C THR A 161 -11.32 -1.94 -23.32
N LEU A 162 -10.70 -2.05 -22.14
CA LEU A 162 -11.34 -2.59 -20.94
C LEU A 162 -12.53 -1.73 -20.51
N ASP A 163 -12.33 -0.43 -20.33
CA ASP A 163 -13.39 0.53 -19.97
C ASP A 163 -14.49 0.59 -21.04
N TRP A 164 -14.12 0.53 -22.33
CA TRP A 164 -15.08 0.50 -23.43
C TRP A 164 -16.04 -0.67 -23.34
N ARG A 165 -15.53 -1.88 -23.03
CA ARG A 165 -16.36 -3.10 -22.92
C ARG A 165 -17.27 -3.08 -21.69
N LEU A 166 -16.84 -2.44 -20.60
CA LEU A 166 -17.50 -2.52 -19.30
C LEU A 166 -18.43 -1.36 -18.97
N GLY A 167 -18.48 -0.31 -19.78
CA GLY A 167 -19.52 0.73 -19.64
C GLY A 167 -19.29 1.99 -20.44
N HIS A 168 -18.05 2.31 -20.82
CA HIS A 168 -17.80 3.57 -21.52
C HIS A 168 -18.48 3.59 -22.90
N LYS A 169 -18.69 2.45 -23.58
CA LYS A 169 -19.38 2.42 -24.88
C LYS A 169 -20.77 3.07 -24.82
N GLN A 170 -21.55 2.82 -23.77
CA GLN A 170 -22.87 3.42 -23.58
C GLN A 170 -22.74 4.88 -23.13
N ALA A 171 -21.90 5.15 -22.14
CA ALA A 171 -21.74 6.49 -21.55
C ALA A 171 -21.03 7.51 -22.47
N CYS A 172 -20.32 7.06 -23.51
CA CYS A 172 -19.54 7.92 -24.40
C CYS A 172 -20.37 8.96 -25.17
N THR A 173 -21.68 8.75 -25.29
CA THR A 173 -22.60 9.64 -26.00
C THR A 173 -23.40 10.59 -25.10
N GLU A 174 -23.39 10.36 -23.78
CA GLU A 174 -24.21 11.11 -22.83
C GLU A 174 -23.44 12.34 -22.37
N SER A 175 -23.86 13.54 -22.76
CA SER A 175 -23.17 14.82 -22.50
C SER A 175 -23.20 15.32 -21.04
N ASP A 176 -23.82 14.59 -20.11
CA ASP A 176 -23.92 14.97 -18.70
C ASP A 176 -22.83 14.27 -17.87
N HIS A 177 -21.78 15.03 -17.53
CA HIS A 177 -20.45 14.46 -17.25
C HIS A 177 -19.79 14.95 -15.95
N LEU A 178 -20.56 15.26 -14.91
CA LEU A 178 -19.97 15.65 -13.61
C LEU A 178 -20.00 14.55 -12.54
N ASN A 179 -20.76 13.47 -12.73
CA ASN A 179 -21.00 12.45 -11.71
C ASN A 179 -21.08 11.02 -12.26
N GLN A 180 -20.24 10.65 -13.24
CA GLN A 180 -20.22 9.27 -13.72
C GLN A 180 -19.24 8.45 -12.89
N THR A 181 -19.78 7.59 -12.01
CA THR A 181 -19.04 6.51 -11.36
C THR A 181 -18.38 5.64 -12.45
N ALA A 182 -17.05 5.53 -12.40
CA ALA A 182 -16.36 4.60 -13.28
C ALA A 182 -16.82 3.18 -12.92
N PRO A 183 -17.20 2.35 -13.91
CA PRO A 183 -17.58 0.97 -13.64
C PRO A 183 -16.40 0.21 -13.04
N ASP A 184 -16.67 -0.81 -12.22
CA ASP A 184 -15.61 -1.66 -11.70
C ASP A 184 -15.02 -2.50 -12.84
N HIS A 185 -13.76 -2.23 -13.17
CA HIS A 185 -13.03 -2.94 -14.23
C HIS A 185 -12.39 -4.25 -13.73
N ASN A 186 -12.55 -4.59 -12.45
CA ASN A 186 -11.80 -5.64 -11.77
C ASN A 186 -10.28 -5.47 -11.92
N PHE A 187 -9.79 -4.24 -12.15
CA PHE A 187 -8.38 -3.93 -12.35
C PHE A 187 -7.69 -3.42 -11.08
N LEU A 188 -8.40 -2.62 -10.27
CA LEU A 188 -7.91 -2.10 -9.01
C LEU A 188 -7.92 -3.21 -7.94
N PHE A 189 -6.99 -3.13 -6.98
CA PHE A 189 -7.10 -3.92 -5.76
C PHE A 189 -8.14 -3.28 -4.83
N PRO A 190 -8.76 -4.04 -3.91
CA PRO A 190 -9.58 -3.48 -2.84
C PRO A 190 -8.84 -2.39 -2.07
N GLU A 191 -9.57 -1.37 -1.64
CA GLU A 191 -9.00 -0.14 -1.09
C GLU A 191 -9.17 -0.08 0.43
N PHE A 192 -8.07 0.06 1.17
CA PHE A 192 -8.04 0.08 2.64
C PHE A 192 -7.01 1.09 3.17
N GLU A 193 -7.27 1.69 4.33
CA GLU A 193 -6.28 2.49 5.07
C GLU A 193 -5.26 1.58 5.74
N ILE A 194 -3.99 2.00 5.80
CA ILE A 194 -2.98 1.33 6.62
C ILE A 194 -2.85 2.12 7.92
N VAL A 195 -3.44 1.61 8.99
CA VAL A 195 -3.40 2.19 10.34
C VAL A 195 -2.21 1.61 11.08
N THR A 196 -1.32 2.45 11.60
CA THR A 196 -0.19 2.00 12.41
C THR A 196 -0.55 2.15 13.87
N GLU A 197 -0.64 1.04 14.59
CA GLU A 197 -0.82 1.04 16.04
C GLU A 197 0.57 1.06 16.70
N ALA A 198 0.76 1.94 17.68
CA ALA A 198 1.92 1.83 18.54
C ALA A 198 1.73 0.58 19.39
N GLU A 199 2.72 -0.33 19.40
CA GLU A 199 2.70 -1.48 20.32
C GLU A 199 2.47 -0.95 21.74
N ASP A 200 1.32 -1.27 22.34
CA ASP A 200 1.09 -1.03 23.76
C ASP A 200 2.18 -1.76 24.52
N GLU A 201 2.94 -1.03 25.35
CA GLU A 201 3.91 -1.63 26.25
C GLU A 201 3.16 -2.63 27.13
N ILE A 202 3.33 -3.93 26.86
CA ILE A 202 2.89 -4.97 27.78
C ILE A 202 3.71 -4.76 29.04
N THR A 203 3.18 -3.98 29.99
CA THR A 203 3.71 -3.94 31.35
C THR A 203 3.54 -5.35 31.91
N PRO A 204 4.63 -6.08 32.20
CA PRO A 204 4.50 -7.34 32.91
C PRO A 204 3.96 -6.97 34.29
N GLU A 205 2.71 -7.32 34.59
CA GLU A 205 2.24 -7.33 35.97
C GLU A 205 3.23 -8.21 36.75
N ALA A 206 3.84 -7.61 37.77
CA ALA A 206 4.91 -8.22 38.55
C ALA A 206 4.40 -9.51 39.21
N VAL A 207 4.81 -10.65 38.66
CA VAL A 207 4.77 -11.92 39.39
C VAL A 207 6.07 -11.97 40.19
N GLU A 208 5.97 -11.74 41.50
CA GLU A 208 7.08 -11.85 42.44
C GLU A 208 7.70 -13.26 42.33
N MET A 209 8.99 -13.32 41.98
CA MET A 209 9.76 -14.56 41.86
C MET A 209 10.59 -14.72 43.14
N GLU A 210 10.15 -15.60 44.04
CA GLU A 210 10.94 -16.04 45.19
C GLU A 210 12.02 -17.04 44.76
N ASP A 211 13.10 -17.03 45.53
CA ASP A 211 14.48 -17.32 45.18
C ASP A 211 14.90 -18.81 45.27
N TYR A 212 15.97 -19.08 44.52
CA TYR A 212 17.08 -19.98 44.78
C TYR A 212 17.08 -21.43 44.26
N SER A 213 18.08 -21.61 43.40
CA SER A 213 18.69 -22.82 42.84
C SER A 213 19.04 -23.91 43.86
N GLU A 214 18.84 -25.18 43.49
CA GLU A 214 19.86 -26.21 43.72
C GLU A 214 19.65 -27.51 42.90
N VAL A 215 20.76 -27.98 42.32
CA VAL A 215 21.09 -29.36 41.91
C VAL A 215 20.44 -29.94 40.65
N THR A 216 21.12 -29.68 39.53
CA THR A 216 21.26 -30.62 38.41
C THR A 216 22.12 -31.82 38.81
N GLY A 217 21.63 -33.05 38.58
CA GLY A 217 22.48 -34.23 38.69
C GLY A 217 21.78 -35.54 38.32
N SER A 218 22.06 -36.03 37.11
CA SER A 218 21.93 -37.45 36.74
C SER A 218 20.54 -38.00 36.32
N LEU A 219 19.95 -37.43 35.27
CA LEU A 219 19.18 -38.22 34.28
C LEU A 219 19.44 -37.73 32.85
N GLY A 220 20.71 -37.51 32.53
CA GLY A 220 21.13 -37.60 31.13
C GLY A 220 21.04 -39.05 30.68
N ARG A 221 20.90 -39.24 29.36
CA ARG A 221 21.24 -40.44 28.57
C ARG A 221 20.13 -41.24 27.90
N ILE A 222 18.84 -40.89 28.00
CA ILE A 222 17.81 -41.54 27.14
C ILE A 222 17.14 -40.55 26.18
N LEU A 223 17.14 -39.24 26.46
CA LEU A 223 16.49 -38.26 25.58
C LEU A 223 17.42 -37.65 24.51
N GLU A 224 18.75 -37.76 24.68
CA GLU A 224 19.72 -37.10 23.81
C GLU A 224 19.79 -37.72 22.41
N GLU A 225 19.64 -39.05 22.24
CA GLU A 225 19.70 -39.65 20.90
C GLU A 225 18.44 -39.39 20.04
N GLU A 226 17.26 -39.25 20.66
CA GLU A 226 16.04 -38.84 19.95
C GLU A 226 16.04 -37.33 19.63
N LEU A 227 16.48 -36.48 20.57
CA LEU A 227 16.56 -35.03 20.38
C LEU A 227 17.65 -34.61 19.38
N ASP A 228 18.79 -35.31 19.33
CA ASP A 228 19.90 -34.97 18.42
C ASP A 228 19.61 -35.41 16.96
N SER A 229 18.65 -36.34 16.76
CA SER A 229 18.09 -36.64 15.44
C SER A 229 17.12 -35.55 14.95
N MET A 230 16.45 -34.86 15.88
CA MET A 230 15.52 -33.76 15.60
C MET A 230 16.24 -32.40 15.47
N ALA A 231 17.36 -32.20 16.16
CA ALA A 231 18.12 -30.94 16.17
C ALA A 231 18.98 -30.69 14.91
N ARG A 232 19.06 -31.63 13.97
CA ARG A 232 19.93 -31.49 12.79
C ARG A 232 19.31 -30.82 11.56
N HIS A 233 18.07 -30.35 11.64
CA HIS A 233 17.45 -29.60 10.55
C HIS A 233 16.54 -28.45 11.03
N GLU A 234 17.06 -27.57 11.87
CA GLU A 234 16.43 -26.27 12.14
C GLU A 234 17.25 -25.14 11.52
N SER A 235 16.76 -24.60 10.41
CA SER A 235 17.35 -23.40 9.81
C SER A 235 16.83 -22.16 10.54
N LYS A 236 17.60 -21.06 10.55
CA LYS A 236 17.19 -19.77 11.16
C LYS A 236 15.87 -19.22 10.59
N GLU A 237 15.51 -19.64 9.38
CA GLU A 237 14.26 -19.29 8.71
C GLU A 237 13.06 -19.95 9.40
N ASP A 238 13.21 -21.17 9.92
CA ASP A 238 12.15 -21.89 10.63
C ASP A 238 11.80 -21.24 11.97
N HIS A 239 12.78 -20.72 12.71
CA HIS A 239 12.50 -20.05 13.99
C HIS A 239 11.79 -18.69 13.80
N ILE A 240 12.11 -17.97 12.72
CA ILE A 240 11.41 -16.74 12.35
C ILE A 240 9.98 -17.08 11.90
N PHE A 241 9.83 -18.14 11.10
CA PHE A 241 8.54 -18.61 10.61
C PHE A 241 7.66 -19.21 11.72
N GLN A 242 8.23 -19.85 12.73
CA GLN A 242 7.51 -20.37 13.89
C GLN A 242 7.07 -19.24 14.82
N LYS A 243 7.93 -18.25 15.10
CA LYS A 243 7.51 -17.03 15.82
C LYS A 243 6.41 -16.30 15.08
N PHE A 244 6.50 -16.23 13.77
CA PHE A 244 5.48 -15.66 12.91
C PHE A 244 4.17 -16.45 12.96
N LYS A 245 4.23 -17.78 12.81
CA LYS A 245 3.08 -18.69 12.92
C LYS A 245 2.41 -18.64 14.27
N SER A 246 3.16 -18.61 15.37
CA SER A 246 2.57 -18.47 16.71
C SER A 246 1.86 -17.14 16.90
N LYS A 247 2.32 -16.07 16.21
CA LYS A 247 1.69 -14.75 16.24
C LYS A 247 0.43 -14.68 15.36
N ILE A 248 0.40 -15.39 14.23
CA ILE A 248 -0.80 -15.50 13.37
C ILE A 248 -1.81 -16.53 13.91
N ALA A 249 -1.36 -17.57 14.62
CA ALA A 249 -2.25 -18.59 15.19
C ALA A 249 -3.24 -18.02 16.22
N LEU A 250 -2.99 -16.81 16.71
CA LEU A 250 -3.93 -16.05 17.53
C LEU A 250 -5.15 -15.57 16.73
N GLU A 251 -5.03 -15.36 15.40
CA GLU A 251 -6.14 -15.03 14.49
C GLU A 251 -5.96 -15.67 13.08
N PRO A 252 -6.64 -16.79 12.78
CA PRO A 252 -6.31 -17.70 11.68
C PRO A 252 -6.70 -17.24 10.25
N GLU A 253 -7.22 -16.03 10.04
CA GLU A 253 -7.68 -15.56 8.71
C GLU A 253 -6.59 -14.88 7.86
N GLN A 254 -5.35 -14.77 8.35
CA GLN A 254 -4.30 -14.04 7.66
C GLN A 254 -3.40 -14.93 6.78
N ALA A 255 -3.38 -14.65 5.47
CA ALA A 255 -2.34 -15.12 4.54
C ALA A 255 -1.22 -14.07 4.45
N ALA A 256 0.03 -14.49 4.67
CA ALA A 256 1.19 -13.62 4.58
C ALA A 256 2.31 -14.22 3.72
N LEU A 257 2.97 -13.35 2.95
CA LEU A 257 4.11 -13.67 2.10
C LEU A 257 5.42 -13.43 2.88
N PRO A 258 6.35 -14.40 2.93
CA PRO A 258 7.66 -14.23 3.56
C PRO A 258 8.64 -13.44 2.67
N GLY A 259 9.58 -12.75 3.33
CA GLY A 259 10.72 -12.06 2.70
C GLY A 259 11.95 -12.95 2.55
#